data_AF-A0A257XB86-F1
#
_entry.id   AF-A0A257XB86-F1
#
_cell.length_a   1.000
_cell.length_b   1.000
_cell.length_c   1.000
_cell.angle_alpha   90.00
_cell.angle_beta   90.00
_cell.angle_gamma   90.00
#
_symmetry.space_group_name_H-M   'P 1'
#
loop_
_entity.id
_entity.type
_entity.pdbx_description
1 polymer ?
#
loop_
_entity_poly.entity_id
_entity_poly.type
_entity_poly.pdbx_seq_one_letter_code
_entity_poly.pdbx_strand_id
1 'polypeptide(L)'
;MLFGNQAGNGNSGETDLFDVNTYTGGTIVSRSSSVLTRTATTGANGPVGNGGALDVFGQIRFYSGATLRNFAGTANQYTVNLHPGGVLWFDNEGGIQNRYDDTTPLDLNGGQLYLRAENNAATTTTEIIGAVGFSRGSSLRVDRRITNGAVQLTAASLTRAGVGSTLAIVTNGAFLGLNAGVDEVERIKVTAWDTTLPTLSGNVNRNVTPGFANNGILPAYYIDATSNTFLSYNSTTGFQSVLSTLTPATNQVAYSNIFAGGVFSVNTTGSSVVDVTTAAVTLLQDQTVYALRTSQNISSGFAQFNTLTFADGATDADRGGLLINNLGADNTSVTLATNLKFGTSGNKEGIIYFQNPGGTNRTATISGDISASSITKF
;
A
#
# COMPACT_ATOMS: atom_id res chain seq x y z
N MET A 1 6.71 -29.24 9.73
CA MET A 1 7.57 -28.58 10.74
C MET A 1 6.80 -27.41 11.35
N LEU A 2 6.85 -27.22 12.66
CA LEU A 2 6.17 -26.11 13.35
C LEU A 2 7.22 -25.23 14.02
N PHE A 3 7.27 -23.96 13.62
CA PHE A 3 7.98 -22.92 14.34
C PHE A 3 6.99 -22.15 15.19
N GLY A 4 7.10 -22.29 16.50
CA GLY A 4 6.25 -21.60 17.45
C GLY A 4 7.07 -21.14 18.64
N ASN A 5 6.87 -19.90 19.04
CA ASN A 5 7.41 -19.37 20.28
C ASN A 5 6.38 -19.58 21.42
N GLN A 6 6.76 -20.23 22.51
CA GLN A 6 5.96 -20.36 23.74
C GLN A 6 6.21 -19.21 24.73
N ALA A 7 6.57 -18.02 24.26
CA ALA A 7 6.93 -16.93 25.15
C ALA A 7 5.71 -16.34 25.88
N GLY A 8 5.52 -16.77 27.12
CA GLY A 8 4.79 -16.03 28.17
C GLY A 8 5.53 -14.77 28.66
N ASN A 9 6.64 -14.38 28.04
CA ASN A 9 7.43 -13.20 28.38
C ASN A 9 8.06 -12.59 27.10
N GLY A 10 7.41 -11.59 26.51
CA GLY A 10 7.99 -10.42 25.83
C GLY A 10 9.01 -10.52 24.69
N ASN A 11 9.70 -11.64 24.47
CA ASN A 11 10.78 -11.75 23.51
C ASN A 11 10.38 -12.64 22.33
N SER A 12 10.21 -12.02 21.15
CA SER A 12 10.09 -12.71 19.86
C SER A 12 11.43 -13.37 19.51
N GLY A 13 11.57 -14.67 19.77
CA GLY A 13 12.74 -15.44 19.32
C GLY A 13 12.74 -15.59 17.80
N GLU A 14 13.90 -15.43 17.18
CA GLU A 14 14.13 -15.77 15.78
C GLU A 14 14.77 -17.17 15.68
N THR A 15 14.17 -18.05 14.87
CA THR A 15 14.77 -19.35 14.53
C THR A 15 15.54 -19.21 13.23
N ASP A 16 16.81 -19.57 13.22
CA ASP A 16 17.68 -19.46 12.05
C ASP A 16 17.94 -20.83 11.42
N LEU A 17 17.57 -20.98 10.13
CA LEU A 17 17.76 -22.16 9.32
C LEU A 17 18.93 -21.92 8.36
N PHE A 18 20.08 -22.47 8.75
CA PHE A 18 21.35 -22.37 8.03
C PHE A 18 21.61 -23.52 7.05
N ASP A 19 20.68 -24.46 6.90
CA ASP A 19 20.86 -25.64 6.06
C ASP A 19 19.58 -25.97 5.28
N VAL A 20 19.72 -26.86 4.30
CA VAL A 20 18.62 -27.42 3.53
C VAL A 20 17.96 -28.52 4.36
N ASN A 21 16.63 -28.47 4.48
CA ASN A 21 15.91 -29.38 5.36
C ASN A 21 15.28 -30.52 4.55
N THR A 22 15.43 -31.76 5.02
CA THR A 22 14.91 -32.97 4.35
C THR A 22 13.50 -33.38 4.80
N TYR A 23 12.93 -32.64 5.76
CA TYR A 23 11.57 -32.91 6.24
C TYR A 23 10.56 -32.85 5.09
N THR A 24 9.63 -33.80 5.07
CA THR A 24 8.52 -33.89 4.13
C THR A 24 7.21 -33.51 4.83
N GLY A 25 6.41 -32.66 4.21
CA GLY A 25 5.15 -32.14 4.77
C GLY A 25 5.11 -30.61 4.81
N GLY A 26 4.10 -30.04 5.47
CA GLY A 26 3.93 -28.59 5.57
C GLY A 26 4.80 -27.95 6.65
N THR A 27 5.16 -26.68 6.45
CA THR A 27 5.83 -25.84 7.44
C THR A 27 4.89 -24.74 7.91
N ILE A 28 4.76 -24.56 9.21
CA ILE A 28 3.94 -23.51 9.83
C ILE A 28 4.86 -22.58 10.61
N VAL A 29 4.79 -21.28 10.30
CA VAL A 29 5.39 -20.21 11.08
C VAL A 29 4.31 -19.54 11.91
N SER A 30 4.29 -19.83 13.20
CA SER A 30 3.25 -19.36 14.12
C SER A 30 3.31 -17.85 14.34
N ARG A 31 2.19 -17.28 14.80
CA ARG A 31 2.13 -15.88 15.26
C ARG A 31 3.25 -15.58 16.25
N SER A 32 3.74 -14.34 16.22
CA SER A 32 4.82 -13.85 17.10
C SER A 32 6.15 -14.62 17.00
N SER A 33 6.33 -15.41 15.95
CA SER A 33 7.58 -16.12 15.66
C SER A 33 8.26 -15.48 14.44
N SER A 34 9.58 -15.37 14.46
CA SER A 34 10.40 -15.02 13.29
C SER A 34 11.22 -16.23 12.88
N VAL A 35 11.27 -16.52 11.58
CA VAL A 35 12.16 -17.54 11.01
C VAL A 35 13.06 -16.87 9.99
N LEU A 36 14.36 -17.03 10.14
CA LEU A 36 15.38 -16.63 9.18
C LEU A 36 15.84 -17.87 8.42
N THR A 37 15.95 -17.77 7.11
CA THR A 37 16.50 -18.81 6.25
C THR A 37 17.66 -18.24 5.44
N ARG A 38 18.73 -19.03 5.27
CA ARG A 38 19.97 -18.55 4.63
C ARG A 38 20.46 -19.37 3.45
N THR A 39 19.92 -20.57 3.26
CA THR A 39 20.46 -21.56 2.32
C THR A 39 19.58 -21.71 1.10
N ALA A 40 20.21 -21.77 -0.08
CA ALA A 40 19.52 -21.97 -1.35
C ALA A 40 18.90 -23.36 -1.46
N THR A 41 17.85 -23.48 -2.27
CA THR A 41 17.32 -24.79 -2.70
C THR A 41 18.41 -25.55 -3.46
N THR A 42 18.74 -26.76 -3.00
CA THR A 42 19.66 -27.67 -3.72
C THR A 42 18.98 -29.02 -3.91
N GLY A 43 18.81 -29.44 -5.16
CA GLY A 43 18.04 -30.64 -5.49
C GLY A 43 16.56 -30.52 -5.11
N ALA A 44 15.98 -31.57 -4.53
CA ALA A 44 14.57 -31.58 -4.12
C ALA A 44 14.31 -30.80 -2.81
N ASN A 45 15.35 -30.47 -2.04
CA ASN A 45 15.20 -29.90 -0.71
C ASN A 45 15.38 -28.39 -0.76
N GLY A 46 14.57 -27.66 0.00
CA GLY A 46 14.72 -26.23 0.19
C GLY A 46 14.89 -25.84 1.67
N PRO A 47 14.94 -24.53 1.97
CA PRO A 47 15.28 -24.03 3.31
C PRO A 47 14.28 -24.44 4.40
N VAL A 48 13.03 -24.76 4.05
CA VAL A 48 11.98 -25.14 5.02
C VAL A 48 11.44 -26.56 4.82
N GLY A 49 12.17 -27.41 4.08
CA GLY A 49 11.79 -28.80 3.80
C GLY A 49 11.78 -29.13 2.32
N ASN A 50 11.29 -30.33 2.00
CA ASN A 50 11.12 -30.83 0.64
C ASN A 50 9.66 -30.70 0.18
N GLY A 51 9.29 -29.49 -0.25
CA GLY A 51 7.95 -29.17 -0.76
C GLY A 51 6.87 -28.99 0.31
N GLY A 52 5.60 -29.09 -0.11
CA GLY A 52 4.44 -28.92 0.76
C GLY A 52 3.96 -27.47 0.89
N ALA A 53 3.07 -27.24 1.86
CA ALA A 53 2.55 -25.91 2.18
C ALA A 53 3.48 -25.17 3.15
N LEU A 54 3.66 -23.86 2.94
CA LEU A 54 4.30 -22.94 3.87
C LEU A 54 3.23 -21.98 4.40
N ASP A 55 2.73 -22.23 5.59
CA ASP A 55 1.72 -21.41 6.27
C ASP A 55 2.38 -20.37 7.17
N VAL A 56 2.19 -19.08 6.86
CA VAL A 56 2.88 -17.97 7.53
C VAL A 56 1.88 -17.12 8.30
N PHE A 57 1.84 -17.30 9.63
CA PHE A 57 1.11 -16.44 10.57
C PHE A 57 2.02 -15.45 11.32
N GLY A 58 3.31 -15.75 11.41
CA GLY A 58 4.36 -14.87 11.95
C GLY A 58 5.17 -14.24 10.81
N GLN A 59 6.49 -14.23 10.95
CA GLN A 59 7.39 -13.72 9.93
C GLN A 59 8.34 -14.82 9.45
N ILE A 60 8.52 -14.92 8.13
CA ILE A 60 9.64 -15.68 7.55
C ILE A 60 10.46 -14.78 6.63
N ARG A 61 11.78 -14.78 6.86
CA ARG A 61 12.77 -14.00 6.14
C ARG A 61 13.68 -14.92 5.34
N PHE A 62 13.77 -14.65 4.04
CA PHE A 62 14.69 -15.29 3.11
C PHE A 62 15.87 -14.37 2.87
N TYR A 63 17.01 -14.74 3.43
CA TYR A 63 18.24 -13.97 3.41
C TYR A 63 19.34 -14.72 2.64
N SER A 64 20.29 -13.99 2.06
CA SER A 64 21.43 -14.59 1.35
C SER A 64 20.97 -15.61 0.30
N GLY A 65 21.46 -16.85 0.39
CA GLY A 65 21.18 -18.00 -0.47
C GLY A 65 19.70 -18.37 -0.60
N ALA A 66 18.89 -18.08 0.42
CA ALA A 66 17.57 -18.66 0.52
C ALA A 66 16.60 -18.18 -0.56
N THR A 67 15.88 -19.14 -1.14
CA THR A 67 14.89 -18.93 -2.19
C THR A 67 13.69 -19.84 -1.97
N LEU A 68 12.51 -19.40 -2.40
CA LEU A 68 11.31 -20.23 -2.46
C LEU A 68 11.23 -21.01 -3.77
N ARG A 69 12.06 -20.71 -4.76
CA ARG A 69 12.07 -21.40 -6.05
C ARG A 69 12.61 -22.82 -5.92
N ASN A 70 12.09 -23.71 -6.76
CA ASN A 70 12.64 -25.04 -6.93
C ASN A 70 14.00 -24.99 -7.64
N PHE A 71 14.77 -26.08 -7.57
CA PHE A 71 16.09 -26.14 -8.20
C PHE A 71 16.07 -25.93 -9.73
N ALA A 72 14.96 -26.29 -10.40
CA ALA A 72 14.79 -26.07 -11.83
C ALA A 72 14.56 -24.59 -12.19
N GLY A 73 14.22 -23.75 -11.22
CA GLY A 73 13.88 -22.34 -11.42
C GLY A 73 12.58 -22.12 -12.21
N THR A 74 11.67 -23.10 -12.25
CA THR A 74 10.44 -23.00 -13.06
C THR A 74 9.15 -22.89 -12.25
N ALA A 75 9.25 -22.99 -10.92
CA ALA A 75 8.14 -22.87 -10.00
C ALA A 75 8.66 -22.61 -8.58
N ASN A 76 7.76 -22.25 -7.66
CA ASN A 76 8.06 -22.33 -6.24
C ASN A 76 8.14 -23.79 -5.78
N GLN A 77 9.08 -24.07 -4.88
CA GLN A 77 9.22 -25.33 -4.17
C GLN A 77 8.03 -25.58 -3.23
N TYR A 78 7.41 -24.51 -2.71
CA TYR A 78 6.35 -24.56 -1.70
C TYR A 78 5.09 -23.83 -2.18
N THR A 79 3.92 -24.33 -1.76
CA THR A 79 2.68 -23.54 -1.81
C THR A 79 2.70 -22.57 -0.65
N VAL A 80 2.84 -21.28 -0.92
CA VAL A 80 2.92 -20.25 0.12
C VAL A 80 1.52 -19.76 0.48
N ASN A 81 1.13 -19.96 1.75
CA ASN A 81 -0.12 -19.50 2.32
C ASN A 81 0.18 -18.39 3.33
N LEU A 82 -0.03 -17.14 2.93
CA LEU A 82 0.06 -16.03 3.87
C LEU A 82 -1.26 -15.91 4.64
N HIS A 83 -1.16 -15.74 5.96
CA HIS A 83 -2.32 -15.56 6.84
C HIS A 83 -2.37 -14.11 7.36
N PRO A 84 -3.51 -13.64 7.87
CA PRO A 84 -3.63 -12.26 8.38
C PRO A 84 -2.56 -11.92 9.42
N GLY A 85 -1.82 -10.83 9.17
CA GLY A 85 -0.70 -10.37 9.99
C GLY A 85 0.64 -11.09 9.74
N GLY A 86 0.67 -12.10 8.86
CA GLY A 86 1.88 -12.80 8.46
C GLY A 86 2.76 -11.94 7.55
N VAL A 87 4.08 -12.15 7.60
CA VAL A 87 5.06 -11.42 6.79
C VAL A 87 5.93 -12.39 6.01
N LEU A 88 5.88 -12.29 4.69
CA LEU A 88 6.84 -12.91 3.78
C LEU A 88 7.91 -11.87 3.43
N TRP A 89 9.16 -12.10 3.83
CA TRP A 89 10.23 -11.13 3.68
C TRP A 89 11.36 -11.66 2.80
N PHE A 90 11.58 -11.01 1.66
CA PHE A 90 12.77 -11.16 0.81
C PHE A 90 13.82 -10.12 1.17
N ASP A 91 14.93 -10.60 1.72
CA ASP A 91 16.04 -9.78 2.14
C ASP A 91 17.24 -10.00 1.22
N ASN A 92 17.44 -9.06 0.30
CA ASN A 92 18.38 -9.20 -0.81
C ASN A 92 19.81 -8.75 -0.45
N GLU A 93 20.13 -8.53 0.82
CA GLU A 93 21.46 -8.14 1.30
C GLU A 93 22.60 -9.06 0.86
N GLY A 94 22.30 -10.34 0.59
CA GLY A 94 23.30 -11.29 0.09
C GLY A 94 23.36 -11.44 -1.43
N GLY A 95 22.83 -10.47 -2.19
CA GLY A 95 23.02 -10.36 -3.65
C GLY A 95 22.18 -11.32 -4.51
N ILE A 96 21.30 -12.12 -3.90
CA ILE A 96 20.34 -12.94 -4.66
C ILE A 96 19.06 -12.13 -4.92
N GLN A 97 18.54 -12.29 -6.13
CA GLN A 97 17.28 -11.72 -6.62
C GLN A 97 16.43 -12.86 -7.19
N ASN A 98 15.14 -12.63 -7.42
CA ASN A 98 14.22 -13.61 -7.98
C ASN A 98 14.11 -14.85 -7.07
N ARG A 99 13.68 -14.61 -5.83
CA ARG A 99 13.45 -15.64 -4.78
C ARG A 99 12.11 -16.33 -4.92
N TYR A 100 11.17 -15.73 -5.62
CA TYR A 100 9.84 -16.23 -5.87
C TYR A 100 9.65 -16.49 -7.36
N ASP A 101 8.88 -17.50 -7.72
CA ASP A 101 8.60 -17.77 -9.13
C ASP A 101 7.72 -16.67 -9.77
N ASP A 102 8.22 -16.12 -10.87
CA ASP A 102 7.64 -14.98 -11.60
C ASP A 102 6.19 -15.20 -12.06
N THR A 103 5.73 -16.45 -12.17
CA THR A 103 4.38 -16.79 -12.66
C THR A 103 3.44 -17.29 -11.58
N THR A 104 3.99 -17.68 -10.43
CA THR A 104 3.20 -18.26 -9.34
C THR A 104 2.38 -17.17 -8.65
N PRO A 105 1.07 -17.34 -8.44
CA PRO A 105 0.26 -16.37 -7.71
C PRO A 105 0.58 -16.32 -6.22
N LEU A 106 0.41 -15.14 -5.62
CA LEU A 106 0.49 -14.93 -4.18
C LEU A 106 -0.79 -14.24 -3.69
N ASP A 107 -1.51 -14.87 -2.77
CA ASP A 107 -2.58 -14.19 -2.01
C ASP A 107 -2.00 -13.65 -0.71
N LEU A 108 -2.12 -12.35 -0.49
CA LEU A 108 -1.64 -11.71 0.73
C LEU A 108 -2.56 -11.98 1.93
N ASN A 109 -3.87 -12.14 1.72
CA ASN A 109 -4.84 -12.45 2.78
C ASN A 109 -4.71 -11.62 4.08
N GLY A 110 -4.47 -10.31 3.97
CA GLY A 110 -4.25 -9.42 5.12
C GLY A 110 -2.86 -9.52 5.76
N GLY A 111 -1.92 -10.18 5.10
CA GLY A 111 -0.50 -10.20 5.42
C GLY A 111 0.30 -9.19 4.60
N GLN A 112 1.63 -9.31 4.70
CA GLN A 112 2.59 -8.41 4.08
C GLN A 112 3.60 -9.17 3.22
N LEU A 113 3.83 -8.66 2.02
CA LEU A 113 5.06 -8.97 1.28
C LEU A 113 6.06 -7.83 1.50
N TYR A 114 7.26 -8.17 1.95
CA TYR A 114 8.33 -7.24 2.22
C TYR A 114 9.55 -7.57 1.37
N LEU A 115 9.97 -6.62 0.54
CA LEU A 115 11.22 -6.66 -0.20
C LEU A 115 12.18 -5.60 0.35
N ARG A 116 13.40 -6.01 0.67
CA ARG A 116 14.49 -5.10 1.02
C ARG A 116 15.63 -5.22 0.00
N ALA A 117 16.10 -4.07 -0.47
CA ALA A 117 17.21 -3.98 -1.42
C ALA A 117 18.51 -4.60 -0.87
N GLU A 118 19.40 -4.97 -1.78
CA GLU A 118 20.82 -5.19 -1.49
C GLU A 118 21.46 -3.90 -0.92
N ASN A 119 22.46 -4.06 -0.05
CA ASN A 119 23.30 -2.97 0.44
C ASN A 119 24.34 -2.52 -0.59
N ASN A 120 23.89 -2.17 -1.80
CA ASN A 120 24.76 -1.84 -2.92
C ASN A 120 24.16 -0.77 -3.82
N ALA A 121 24.88 0.33 -4.00
CA ALA A 121 24.38 1.52 -4.71
C ALA A 121 24.37 1.33 -6.23
N ALA A 122 25.18 0.39 -6.73
CA ALA A 122 25.28 0.12 -8.16
C ALA A 122 24.22 -0.88 -8.65
N THR A 123 23.47 -1.52 -7.75
CA THR A 123 22.55 -2.59 -8.09
C THR A 123 21.10 -2.15 -7.86
N THR A 124 20.26 -2.31 -8.89
CA THR A 124 18.81 -2.31 -8.68
C THR A 124 18.38 -3.70 -8.24
N THR A 125 17.83 -3.80 -7.04
CA THR A 125 17.21 -5.05 -6.57
C THR A 125 15.84 -5.20 -7.22
N THR A 126 15.65 -6.24 -8.00
CA THR A 126 14.36 -6.55 -8.64
C THR A 126 13.82 -7.87 -8.13
N GLU A 127 12.55 -7.88 -7.74
CA GLU A 127 11.79 -9.11 -7.52
C GLU A 127 10.57 -9.10 -8.44
N ILE A 128 10.31 -10.23 -9.10
CA ILE A 128 9.11 -10.43 -9.92
C ILE A 128 8.28 -11.51 -9.25
N ILE A 129 6.98 -11.28 -9.15
CA ILE A 129 6.01 -12.23 -8.64
C ILE A 129 4.84 -12.30 -9.60
N GLY A 130 4.12 -13.43 -9.57
CA GLY A 130 2.92 -13.61 -10.37
C GLY A 130 1.76 -12.70 -9.95
N ALA A 131 0.53 -13.18 -10.18
CA ALA A 131 -0.66 -12.43 -9.81
C ALA A 131 -0.74 -12.28 -8.28
N VAL A 132 -0.98 -11.06 -7.81
CA VAL A 132 -1.14 -10.77 -6.38
C VAL A 132 -2.61 -10.51 -6.06
N GLY A 133 -3.19 -11.39 -5.25
CA GLY A 133 -4.47 -11.18 -4.60
C GLY A 133 -4.28 -10.44 -3.28
N PHE A 134 -5.17 -9.50 -2.97
CA PHE A 134 -5.17 -8.86 -1.66
C PHE A 134 -6.57 -8.78 -1.06
N SER A 135 -6.64 -9.07 0.23
CA SER A 135 -7.85 -8.95 1.04
C SER A 135 -7.54 -8.31 2.39
N ARG A 136 -8.57 -7.84 3.12
CA ARG A 136 -8.39 -7.17 4.43
C ARG A 136 -7.41 -5.99 4.30
N GLY A 137 -6.62 -5.67 5.31
CA GLY A 137 -5.55 -4.66 5.23
C GLY A 137 -4.20 -5.26 4.84
N SER A 138 -4.08 -5.76 3.60
CA SER A 138 -2.80 -6.29 3.11
C SER A 138 -1.78 -5.17 2.86
N SER A 139 -0.49 -5.51 2.82
CA SER A 139 0.53 -4.51 2.46
C SER A 139 1.64 -5.05 1.57
N LEU A 140 2.18 -4.15 0.74
CA LEU A 140 3.45 -4.33 0.05
C LEU A 140 4.44 -3.34 0.65
N ARG A 141 5.60 -3.84 1.04
CA ARG A 141 6.68 -3.00 1.52
C ARG A 141 7.91 -3.18 0.64
N VAL A 142 8.48 -2.06 0.21
CA VAL A 142 9.74 -2.02 -0.53
C VAL A 142 10.66 -1.02 0.14
N ASP A 143 11.81 -1.49 0.61
CA ASP A 143 12.77 -0.64 1.32
C ASP A 143 14.11 -0.59 0.58
N ARG A 144 14.62 0.62 0.38
CA ARG A 144 16.03 0.82 0.01
C ARG A 144 16.91 0.68 1.24
N ARG A 145 18.06 0.04 1.11
CA ARG A 145 19.02 -0.08 2.22
C ARG A 145 19.88 1.16 2.41
N ILE A 146 20.18 1.85 1.31
CA ILE A 146 21.10 2.98 1.24
C ILE A 146 20.53 4.06 0.33
N THR A 147 21.00 5.29 0.55
CA THR A 147 20.53 6.50 -0.14
C THR A 147 20.51 6.31 -1.67
N ASN A 148 21.61 5.86 -2.28
CA ASN A 148 21.72 5.73 -3.74
C ASN A 148 21.26 4.37 -4.31
N GLY A 149 20.64 3.50 -3.51
CA GLY A 149 20.17 2.20 -3.97
C GLY A 149 18.82 2.28 -4.69
N ALA A 150 18.46 1.24 -5.44
CA ALA A 150 17.16 1.11 -6.08
C ALA A 150 16.52 -0.25 -5.77
N VAL A 151 15.21 -0.27 -5.55
CA VAL A 151 14.44 -1.50 -5.33
C VAL A 151 13.15 -1.48 -6.14
N GLN A 152 12.83 -2.59 -6.77
CA GLN A 152 11.61 -2.77 -7.54
C GLN A 152 10.96 -4.11 -7.23
N LEU A 153 9.70 -4.05 -6.82
CA LEU A 153 8.81 -5.20 -6.84
C LEU A 153 7.92 -5.11 -8.08
N THR A 154 7.86 -6.18 -8.87
CA THR A 154 6.99 -6.27 -10.04
C THR A 154 5.98 -7.39 -9.84
N ALA A 155 4.70 -7.07 -9.80
CA ALA A 155 3.63 -8.06 -9.81
C ALA A 155 3.09 -8.25 -11.24
N ALA A 156 2.60 -9.45 -11.57
CA ALA A 156 1.92 -9.67 -12.84
C ALA A 156 0.61 -8.86 -12.90
N SER A 157 -0.17 -8.88 -11.82
CA SER A 157 -1.44 -8.15 -11.67
C SER A 157 -1.73 -7.90 -10.18
N LEU A 158 -2.58 -6.92 -9.87
CA LEU A 158 -3.15 -6.75 -8.54
C LEU A 158 -4.66 -6.93 -8.59
N THR A 159 -5.19 -7.83 -7.75
CA THR A 159 -6.63 -8.13 -7.70
C THR A 159 -7.16 -7.94 -6.28
N ARG A 160 -8.15 -7.06 -6.15
CA ARG A 160 -8.90 -6.85 -4.91
C ARG A 160 -9.86 -8.03 -4.69
N ALA A 161 -9.85 -8.64 -3.50
CA ALA A 161 -10.75 -9.76 -3.18
C ALA A 161 -12.22 -9.36 -2.93
N GLY A 162 -12.54 -8.06 -2.94
CA GLY A 162 -13.88 -7.51 -2.77
C GLY A 162 -13.94 -6.38 -1.73
N VAL A 163 -15.17 -5.98 -1.37
CA VAL A 163 -15.47 -4.98 -0.34
C VAL A 163 -14.74 -5.32 0.98
N GLY A 164 -14.19 -4.31 1.65
CA GLY A 164 -13.39 -4.49 2.88
C GLY A 164 -11.91 -4.79 2.63
N SER A 165 -11.50 -4.98 1.38
CA SER A 165 -10.10 -5.25 1.02
C SER A 165 -9.37 -3.97 0.63
N THR A 166 -8.18 -3.77 1.18
CA THR A 166 -7.31 -2.62 0.98
C THR A 166 -5.85 -3.06 0.87
N LEU A 167 -5.05 -2.23 0.21
CA LEU A 167 -3.63 -2.44 0.01
C LEU A 167 -2.86 -1.19 0.41
N ALA A 168 -2.10 -1.31 1.49
CA ALA A 168 -1.15 -0.28 1.90
C ALA A 168 0.20 -0.51 1.21
N ILE A 169 0.74 0.56 0.61
CA ILE A 169 2.11 0.59 0.11
C ILE A 169 2.98 1.28 1.15
N VAL A 170 4.06 0.62 1.54
CA VAL A 170 5.00 1.11 2.54
C VAL A 170 6.39 1.18 1.94
N THR A 171 7.04 2.31 2.09
CA THR A 171 8.43 2.58 1.72
C THR A 171 9.20 3.09 2.94
N ASN A 172 10.53 3.00 2.94
CA ASN A 172 11.35 3.63 3.97
C ASN A 172 11.96 4.97 3.53
N GLY A 173 11.93 5.27 2.23
CA GLY A 173 12.17 6.60 1.69
C GLY A 173 10.94 7.49 1.71
N ALA A 174 11.18 8.79 1.53
CA ALA A 174 10.16 9.83 1.49
C ALA A 174 9.36 9.86 0.17
N PHE A 175 9.64 8.96 -0.78
CA PHE A 175 9.01 8.99 -2.10
C PHE A 175 8.88 7.59 -2.69
N LEU A 176 7.66 7.21 -3.06
CA LEU A 176 7.37 6.04 -3.88
C LEU A 176 7.35 6.45 -5.35
N GLY A 177 8.12 5.75 -6.19
CA GLY A 177 8.15 6.01 -7.63
C GLY A 177 9.43 6.73 -8.11
N LEU A 178 9.28 7.79 -8.91
CA LEU A 178 10.42 8.62 -9.33
C LEU A 178 10.47 9.93 -8.53
N ASN A 179 11.67 10.29 -8.09
CA ASN A 179 11.96 11.65 -7.67
C ASN A 179 12.68 12.39 -8.82
N ALA A 180 12.33 13.65 -9.07
CA ALA A 180 12.90 14.40 -10.18
C ALA A 180 14.42 14.58 -9.99
N GLY A 181 15.22 14.08 -10.93
CA GLY A 181 16.68 14.23 -10.92
C GLY A 181 17.44 13.29 -9.99
N VAL A 182 16.82 12.21 -9.49
CA VAL A 182 17.45 11.22 -8.61
C VAL A 182 17.07 9.79 -9.02
N ASP A 183 18.07 8.92 -9.15
CA ASP A 183 17.90 7.47 -9.41
C ASP A 183 17.52 6.68 -8.14
N GLU A 184 17.32 7.37 -7.02
CA GLU A 184 16.90 6.83 -5.73
C GLU A 184 15.43 6.45 -5.70
N VAL A 185 15.13 5.15 -5.87
CA VAL A 185 13.76 4.75 -6.20
C VAL A 185 13.32 3.47 -5.50
N GLU A 186 12.22 3.60 -4.79
CA GLU A 186 11.38 2.50 -4.35
C GLU A 186 10.24 2.38 -5.36
N ARG A 187 10.17 1.25 -6.06
CA ARG A 187 9.19 1.03 -7.12
C ARG A 187 8.35 -0.19 -6.84
N ILE A 188 7.07 -0.05 -7.13
CA ILE A 188 6.16 -1.18 -7.29
C ILE A 188 5.51 -1.05 -8.66
N LYS A 189 5.65 -2.07 -9.50
CA LYS A 189 5.13 -2.12 -10.86
C LYS A 189 4.13 -3.25 -11.03
N VAL A 190 3.22 -3.10 -11.98
CA VAL A 190 2.21 -4.09 -12.34
C VAL A 190 2.24 -4.34 -13.84
N THR A 191 2.65 -5.54 -14.24
CA THR A 191 2.90 -5.86 -15.66
C THR A 191 1.64 -5.78 -16.51
N ALA A 192 0.51 -6.30 -16.01
CA ALA A 192 -0.78 -6.21 -16.70
C ALA A 192 -1.20 -4.76 -16.99
N TRP A 193 -0.72 -3.81 -16.20
CA TRP A 193 -1.02 -2.39 -16.34
C TRP A 193 -0.10 -1.65 -17.31
N ASP A 194 1.04 -2.24 -17.68
CA ASP A 194 1.96 -1.63 -18.62
C ASP A 194 1.45 -1.72 -20.07
N THR A 195 0.52 -2.65 -20.36
CA THR A 195 -0.14 -2.78 -21.68
C THR A 195 -1.51 -2.11 -21.73
N THR A 196 -2.29 -2.22 -20.65
CA THR A 196 -3.55 -1.50 -20.44
C THR A 196 -3.51 -0.84 -19.08
N LEU A 197 -3.22 0.46 -19.02
CA LEU A 197 -3.16 1.21 -17.77
C LEU A 197 -4.41 0.97 -16.92
N PRO A 198 -4.29 1.02 -15.58
CA PRO A 198 -5.44 0.90 -14.71
C PRO A 198 -6.44 2.01 -15.04
N THR A 199 -7.72 1.74 -14.84
CA THR A 199 -8.72 2.82 -14.81
C THR A 199 -8.34 3.74 -13.65
N LEU A 200 -8.01 4.99 -13.99
CA LEU A 200 -7.73 6.04 -13.04
C LEU A 200 -8.90 7.03 -13.11
N SER A 201 -9.28 7.54 -11.95
CA SER A 201 -10.42 8.43 -11.80
C SER A 201 -10.05 9.63 -10.93
N GLY A 202 -10.82 10.70 -11.08
CA GLY A 202 -10.51 12.00 -10.51
C GLY A 202 -9.49 12.80 -11.33
N ASN A 203 -9.49 14.11 -11.14
CA ASN A 203 -8.58 15.06 -11.74
C ASN A 203 -7.39 15.26 -10.82
N VAL A 204 -6.20 15.30 -11.40
CA VAL A 204 -4.93 15.56 -10.71
C VAL A 204 -4.12 16.57 -11.51
N ASN A 205 -3.29 17.35 -10.82
CA ASN A 205 -2.27 18.17 -11.45
C ASN A 205 -1.07 17.29 -11.80
N ARG A 206 -0.58 17.38 -13.03
CA ARG A 206 0.57 16.60 -13.53
C ARG A 206 1.41 17.50 -14.41
N ASN A 207 2.73 17.34 -14.33
CA ASN A 207 3.66 18.10 -15.14
C ASN A 207 4.41 17.14 -16.07
N VAL A 208 4.32 17.45 -17.37
CA VAL A 208 4.81 16.77 -18.58
C VAL A 208 5.30 15.31 -18.45
N THR A 209 4.95 14.52 -19.47
CA THR A 209 5.75 13.40 -20.04
C THR A 209 5.46 11.95 -19.56
N PRO A 210 6.03 10.92 -20.22
CA PRO A 210 5.34 9.74 -20.76
C PRO A 210 4.98 8.68 -19.69
N GLY A 211 4.04 7.78 -20.05
CA GLY A 211 3.64 6.65 -19.21
C GLY A 211 2.45 6.90 -18.29
N PHE A 212 2.00 8.16 -18.18
CA PHE A 212 0.69 8.50 -17.61
C PHE A 212 -0.36 8.63 -18.72
N ALA A 213 -0.78 7.53 -19.35
CA ALA A 213 -1.80 7.61 -20.42
C ALA A 213 -3.22 7.88 -19.88
N ASN A 214 -3.49 7.64 -18.58
CA ASN A 214 -4.77 7.94 -17.91
C ASN A 214 -4.60 9.06 -16.87
N ASN A 215 -5.61 9.92 -16.70
CA ASN A 215 -5.64 10.96 -15.66
C ASN A 215 -6.23 10.40 -14.36
N GLY A 216 -5.66 10.81 -13.22
CA GLY A 216 -6.28 10.61 -11.91
C GLY A 216 -5.46 9.80 -10.93
N ILE A 217 -6.17 9.30 -9.93
CA ILE A 217 -5.64 8.45 -8.87
C ILE A 217 -6.19 7.03 -9.03
N LEU A 218 -5.48 6.09 -8.42
CA LEU A 218 -5.97 4.76 -8.17
C LEU A 218 -7.13 4.81 -7.17
N PRO A 219 -7.96 3.76 -7.11
CA PRO A 219 -8.98 3.63 -6.07
C PRO A 219 -8.42 3.84 -4.67
N ALA A 220 -9.20 4.47 -3.80
CA ALA A 220 -8.79 4.83 -2.43
C ALA A 220 -8.49 3.63 -1.52
N TYR A 221 -8.80 2.40 -1.95
CA TYR A 221 -8.34 1.19 -1.28
C TYR A 221 -6.86 0.87 -1.54
N TYR A 222 -6.19 1.60 -2.43
CA TYR A 222 -4.73 1.68 -2.53
C TYR A 222 -4.25 2.98 -1.85
N ILE A 223 -3.37 2.88 -0.86
CA ILE A 223 -2.84 4.05 -0.14
C ILE A 223 -1.32 3.95 -0.02
N ASP A 224 -0.64 5.08 -0.22
CA ASP A 224 0.72 5.26 0.27
C ASP A 224 0.65 5.49 1.78
N ALA A 225 0.93 4.44 2.55
CA ALA A 225 0.90 4.49 4.01
C ALA A 225 2.14 5.14 4.62
N THR A 226 3.22 5.30 3.84
CA THR A 226 4.41 6.04 4.30
C THR A 226 4.15 7.54 4.23
N SER A 227 3.66 8.03 3.08
CA SER A 227 3.41 9.47 2.87
C SER A 227 1.98 9.91 3.17
N ASN A 228 1.09 8.98 3.50
CA ASN A 228 -0.32 9.22 3.87
C ASN A 228 -1.06 10.00 2.80
N THR A 229 -1.00 9.44 1.59
CA THR A 229 -1.56 10.08 0.41
C THR A 229 -2.17 9.04 -0.53
N PHE A 230 -3.05 9.50 -1.42
CA PHE A 230 -3.55 8.68 -2.51
C PHE A 230 -2.41 8.33 -3.47
N LEU A 231 -2.63 7.28 -4.25
CA LEU A 231 -1.68 6.81 -5.24
C LEU A 231 -2.18 7.11 -6.66
N SER A 232 -1.26 7.37 -7.58
CA SER A 232 -1.48 7.27 -9.03
C SER A 232 -0.59 6.17 -9.60
N TYR A 233 -0.64 5.94 -10.91
CA TYR A 233 0.18 4.95 -11.58
C TYR A 233 0.77 5.49 -12.90
N ASN A 234 2.04 5.19 -13.12
CA ASN A 234 2.77 5.47 -14.35
C ASN A 234 3.35 4.15 -14.90
N SER A 235 3.11 3.81 -16.16
CA SER A 235 3.60 2.53 -16.74
C SER A 235 5.13 2.41 -16.78
N THR A 236 5.84 3.54 -16.80
CA THR A 236 7.30 3.55 -16.77
C THR A 236 7.81 3.26 -15.36
N THR A 237 7.18 3.85 -14.34
CA THR A 237 7.78 4.00 -13.00
C THR A 237 6.99 3.36 -11.87
N GLY A 238 5.81 2.83 -12.16
CA GLY A 238 4.93 2.18 -11.21
C GLY A 238 4.04 3.15 -10.43
N PHE A 239 3.67 2.73 -9.22
CA PHE A 239 2.92 3.56 -8.28
C PHE A 239 3.63 4.88 -7.98
N GLN A 240 2.86 5.97 -7.85
CA GLN A 240 3.35 7.31 -7.50
C GLN A 240 2.51 7.92 -6.39
N SER A 241 3.14 8.52 -5.39
CA SER A 241 2.46 9.29 -4.34
C SER A 241 1.86 10.57 -4.90
N VAL A 242 0.62 10.90 -4.54
CA VAL A 242 0.00 12.19 -4.92
C VAL A 242 0.49 13.29 -3.99
N LEU A 243 1.13 14.31 -4.58
CA LEU A 243 1.80 15.37 -3.83
C LEU A 243 0.89 16.53 -3.45
N SER A 244 1.22 17.14 -2.31
CA SER A 244 0.61 18.35 -1.75
C SER A 244 1.11 19.62 -2.43
N THR A 245 1.05 19.71 -3.76
CA THR A 245 1.49 20.90 -4.53
C THR A 245 0.57 21.16 -5.72
N LEU A 246 0.46 22.42 -6.17
CA LEU A 246 -0.24 22.73 -7.43
C LEU A 246 0.69 22.71 -8.65
N THR A 247 2.00 22.65 -8.42
CA THR A 247 3.04 22.67 -9.46
C THR A 247 3.98 21.48 -9.27
N PRO A 248 3.53 20.24 -9.54
CA PRO A 248 4.40 19.08 -9.50
C PRO A 248 5.59 19.24 -10.48
N ALA A 249 6.73 18.65 -10.15
CA ALA A 249 7.85 18.56 -11.08
C ALA A 249 7.56 17.52 -12.19
N THR A 250 8.44 17.43 -13.19
CA THR A 250 8.33 16.44 -14.27
C THR A 250 8.16 15.02 -13.71
N ASN A 251 7.22 14.27 -14.30
CA ASN A 251 6.83 12.91 -13.89
C ASN A 251 6.19 12.79 -12.49
N GLN A 252 5.85 13.91 -11.83
CA GLN A 252 5.13 13.89 -10.57
C GLN A 252 3.63 14.16 -10.78
N VAL A 253 2.84 13.72 -9.79
CA VAL A 253 1.39 13.87 -9.74
C VAL A 253 1.00 14.53 -8.42
N ALA A 254 -0.02 15.37 -8.45
CA ALA A 254 -0.44 16.16 -7.30
C ALA A 254 -1.96 16.38 -7.27
N TYR A 255 -2.46 16.78 -6.09
CA TYR A 255 -3.88 17.10 -5.89
C TYR A 255 -4.35 18.18 -6.88
N SER A 256 -5.58 18.05 -7.41
CA SER A 256 -6.16 19.08 -8.28
C SER A 256 -6.50 20.36 -7.52
N ASN A 257 -6.81 20.23 -6.24
CA ASN A 257 -7.22 21.33 -5.38
C ASN A 257 -6.55 21.20 -4.01
N ILE A 258 -5.96 22.29 -3.54
CA ILE A 258 -5.35 22.37 -2.21
C ILE A 258 -5.96 23.56 -1.48
N PHE A 259 -6.47 23.31 -0.28
CA PHE A 259 -7.07 24.32 0.59
C PHE A 259 -6.20 24.53 1.82
N ALA A 260 -5.78 25.78 2.01
CA ALA A 260 -5.01 26.20 3.18
C ALA A 260 -5.91 26.66 4.36
N GLY A 261 -7.23 26.53 4.24
CA GLY A 261 -8.23 26.93 5.25
C GLY A 261 -9.34 27.81 4.69
N GLY A 262 -10.21 28.29 5.58
CA GLY A 262 -11.26 29.25 5.23
C GLY A 262 -12.54 28.57 4.76
N VAL A 263 -13.13 29.08 3.67
CA VAL A 263 -14.39 28.56 3.15
C VAL A 263 -14.14 27.58 2.01
N PHE A 264 -14.78 26.42 2.07
CA PHE A 264 -14.86 25.50 0.95
C PHE A 264 -15.91 25.99 -0.06
N SER A 265 -15.65 27.12 -0.71
CA SER A 265 -16.60 27.78 -1.62
C SER A 265 -16.34 27.49 -3.09
N VAL A 266 -15.19 26.90 -3.43
CA VAL A 266 -14.88 26.53 -4.81
C VAL A 266 -15.78 25.33 -5.17
N ASN A 267 -16.53 25.44 -6.27
CA ASN A 267 -17.30 24.34 -6.84
C ASN A 267 -16.34 23.20 -7.23
N THR A 268 -16.00 22.37 -6.26
CA THR A 268 -15.40 21.08 -6.56
C THR A 268 -16.39 20.28 -7.37
N THR A 269 -15.85 19.50 -8.30
CA THR A 269 -16.66 18.62 -9.13
C THR A 269 -16.54 17.21 -8.58
N GLY A 270 -17.42 16.30 -8.98
CA GLY A 270 -17.26 14.86 -8.70
C GLY A 270 -15.98 14.23 -9.24
N SER A 271 -15.12 14.99 -9.92
CA SER A 271 -13.78 14.58 -10.30
C SER A 271 -12.67 15.20 -9.44
N SER A 272 -12.94 16.20 -8.60
CA SER A 272 -11.89 16.89 -7.82
C SER A 272 -11.20 15.95 -6.83
N VAL A 273 -9.86 15.93 -6.85
CA VAL A 273 -9.03 15.25 -5.85
C VAL A 273 -8.44 16.33 -4.95
N VAL A 274 -8.94 16.39 -3.72
CA VAL A 274 -8.80 17.54 -2.82
C VAL A 274 -7.87 17.23 -1.67
N ASP A 275 -7.12 18.24 -1.26
CA ASP A 275 -6.29 18.23 -0.07
C ASP A 275 -6.55 19.45 0.82
N VAL A 276 -6.76 19.24 2.10
CA VAL A 276 -6.98 20.30 3.10
C VAL A 276 -5.88 20.22 4.15
N THR A 277 -4.95 21.18 4.14
CA THR A 277 -3.63 20.98 4.76
C THR A 277 -3.37 21.88 5.97
N THR A 278 -3.66 23.17 5.86
CA THR A 278 -3.01 24.17 6.72
C THR A 278 -3.88 24.69 7.85
N ALA A 279 -5.17 24.92 7.60
CA ALA A 279 -6.11 25.37 8.62
C ALA A 279 -7.51 24.79 8.38
N ALA A 280 -8.37 24.91 9.39
CA ALA A 280 -9.74 24.43 9.34
C ALA A 280 -10.55 25.05 8.19
N VAL A 281 -11.51 24.28 7.71
CA VAL A 281 -12.38 24.65 6.59
C VAL A 281 -13.85 24.59 6.99
N THR A 282 -14.64 25.54 6.49
CA THR A 282 -16.10 25.57 6.66
C THR A 282 -16.79 25.39 5.32
N LEU A 283 -17.73 24.45 5.25
CA LEU A 283 -18.64 24.27 4.13
C LEU A 283 -19.80 25.27 4.25
N LEU A 284 -20.09 26.06 3.21
CA LEU A 284 -21.31 26.90 3.15
C LEU A 284 -22.44 26.30 2.30
N GLN A 285 -22.18 25.14 1.72
CA GLN A 285 -23.09 24.36 0.89
C GLN A 285 -22.56 22.92 0.83
N ASP A 286 -23.39 22.00 0.32
CA ASP A 286 -22.95 20.65 -0.03
C ASP A 286 -21.79 20.69 -1.03
N GLN A 287 -20.83 19.79 -0.83
CA GLN A 287 -19.67 19.64 -1.72
C GLN A 287 -19.68 18.26 -2.35
N THR A 288 -19.18 18.18 -3.59
CA THR A 288 -18.96 16.90 -4.27
C THR A 288 -17.52 16.84 -4.74
N VAL A 289 -16.79 15.83 -4.29
CA VAL A 289 -15.38 15.57 -4.63
C VAL A 289 -15.24 14.12 -5.08
N TYR A 290 -14.20 13.77 -5.82
CA TYR A 290 -13.85 12.36 -6.02
C TYR A 290 -13.19 11.80 -4.75
N ALA A 291 -12.13 12.45 -4.28
CA ALA A 291 -11.40 12.04 -3.08
C ALA A 291 -10.95 13.25 -2.27
N LEU A 292 -10.84 13.08 -0.95
CA LEU A 292 -10.40 14.12 -0.03
C LEU A 292 -9.30 13.56 0.88
N ARG A 293 -8.17 14.25 0.93
CA ARG A 293 -7.24 14.19 2.05
C ARG A 293 -7.45 15.40 2.94
N THR A 294 -7.45 15.21 4.25
CA THR A 294 -7.49 16.32 5.20
C THR A 294 -6.63 16.06 6.42
N SER A 295 -5.88 17.09 6.83
CA SER A 295 -5.19 17.16 8.12
C SER A 295 -5.78 18.22 9.04
N GLN A 296 -6.99 18.68 8.74
CA GLN A 296 -7.64 19.81 9.38
C GLN A 296 -9.12 19.54 9.64
N ASN A 297 -9.68 20.28 10.58
CA ASN A 297 -11.11 20.21 10.87
C ASN A 297 -11.92 20.72 9.68
N ILE A 298 -13.02 20.03 9.39
CA ILE A 298 -14.00 20.47 8.39
C ILE A 298 -15.36 20.54 9.09
N SER A 299 -16.06 21.65 8.92
CA SER A 299 -17.32 21.92 9.61
C SER A 299 -18.37 22.45 8.65
N SER A 300 -19.65 22.25 8.97
CA SER A 300 -20.74 22.98 8.30
C SER A 300 -20.78 24.43 8.79
N GLY A 301 -21.24 25.33 7.92
CA GLY A 301 -21.52 26.72 8.28
C GLY A 301 -22.57 26.81 9.38
N PHE A 302 -22.66 27.99 10.00
CA PHE A 302 -23.60 28.23 11.10
C PHE A 302 -25.03 27.88 10.69
N ALA A 303 -25.70 27.05 11.51
CA ALA A 303 -27.06 26.56 11.29
C ALA A 303 -27.25 25.77 9.97
N GLN A 304 -26.19 25.17 9.43
CA GLN A 304 -26.23 24.30 8.25
C GLN A 304 -25.82 22.87 8.60
N PHE A 305 -26.31 21.91 7.81
CA PHE A 305 -25.92 20.50 7.85
C PHE A 305 -25.45 20.08 6.48
N ASN A 306 -24.23 20.49 6.12
CA ASN A 306 -23.70 20.27 4.78
C ASN A 306 -23.12 18.86 4.65
N THR A 307 -23.26 18.32 3.45
CA THR A 307 -22.80 16.99 3.06
C THR A 307 -21.57 17.11 2.17
N LEU A 308 -20.52 16.36 2.51
CA LEU A 308 -19.43 16.05 1.61
C LEU A 308 -19.74 14.74 0.89
N THR A 309 -20.02 14.83 -0.40
CA THR A 309 -20.28 13.67 -1.26
C THR A 309 -18.99 13.25 -1.96
N PHE A 310 -18.61 11.99 -1.78
CA PHE A 310 -17.54 11.33 -2.54
C PHE A 310 -18.16 10.70 -3.78
N ALA A 311 -18.02 11.37 -4.90
CA ALA A 311 -18.41 10.87 -6.20
C ALA A 311 -17.57 9.65 -6.58
N ASP A 312 -18.19 8.78 -7.37
CA ASP A 312 -17.65 7.51 -7.78
C ASP A 312 -17.92 7.29 -9.28
N GLY A 313 -17.11 6.45 -9.90
CA GLY A 313 -17.38 6.00 -11.27
C GLY A 313 -18.32 4.79 -11.32
N ALA A 314 -18.51 4.26 -12.53
CA ALA A 314 -19.47 3.20 -12.78
C ALA A 314 -19.08 1.85 -12.15
N THR A 315 -17.79 1.65 -11.86
CA THR A 315 -17.24 0.36 -11.42
C THR A 315 -16.62 0.44 -10.02
N ASP A 316 -16.29 -0.71 -9.44
CA ASP A 316 -15.54 -0.75 -8.17
C ASP A 316 -14.10 -0.22 -8.32
N ALA A 317 -13.57 -0.20 -9.54
CA ALA A 317 -12.27 0.38 -9.86
C ALA A 317 -12.29 1.91 -9.93
N ASP A 318 -13.41 2.57 -9.60
CA ASP A 318 -13.57 4.02 -9.61
C ASP A 318 -14.00 4.56 -8.23
N ARG A 319 -13.37 4.03 -7.17
CA ARG A 319 -13.66 4.38 -5.79
C ARG A 319 -12.77 5.51 -5.32
N GLY A 320 -13.34 6.70 -5.21
CA GLY A 320 -12.78 7.76 -4.37
C GLY A 320 -12.83 7.40 -2.88
N GLY A 321 -12.38 8.30 -2.02
CA GLY A 321 -12.37 8.05 -0.58
C GLY A 321 -11.87 9.21 0.25
N LEU A 322 -11.85 8.97 1.55
CA LEU A 322 -11.43 9.93 2.56
C LEU A 322 -10.13 9.46 3.22
N LEU A 323 -9.12 10.32 3.21
CA LEU A 323 -7.86 10.14 3.91
C LEU A 323 -7.77 11.19 5.02
N ILE A 324 -7.81 10.73 6.27
CA ILE A 324 -7.64 11.60 7.43
C ILE A 324 -6.20 11.47 7.91
N ASN A 325 -5.48 12.58 7.80
CA ASN A 325 -4.05 12.65 7.97
C ASN A 325 -3.69 13.50 9.17
N ASN A 326 -3.35 12.89 10.30
CA ASN A 326 -2.87 13.66 11.43
C ASN A 326 -1.32 13.66 11.39
N LEU A 327 -0.71 14.59 10.64
CA LEU A 327 0.77 14.69 10.54
C LEU A 327 1.39 15.80 11.40
N GLY A 328 0.62 16.77 11.88
CA GLY A 328 1.17 17.83 12.74
C GLY A 328 1.51 17.29 14.14
N ALA A 329 2.66 17.68 14.70
CA ALA A 329 2.99 17.42 16.12
C ALA A 329 1.94 18.01 17.07
N ASP A 330 1.30 19.11 16.66
CA ASP A 330 0.31 19.84 17.44
C ASP A 330 -1.15 19.44 17.12
N ASN A 331 -1.37 18.67 16.04
CA ASN A 331 -2.71 18.25 15.65
C ASN A 331 -2.94 16.77 16.00
N THR A 332 -3.37 16.56 17.25
CA THR A 332 -3.70 15.22 17.78
C THR A 332 -5.12 14.78 17.39
N SER A 333 -5.96 15.68 16.86
CA SER A 333 -7.35 15.36 16.52
C SER A 333 -7.88 16.11 15.30
N VAL A 334 -8.42 15.37 14.32
CA VAL A 334 -9.20 15.95 13.21
C VAL A 334 -10.68 15.65 13.42
N THR A 335 -11.51 16.69 13.30
CA THR A 335 -12.98 16.59 13.40
C THR A 335 -13.63 16.96 12.08
N LEU A 336 -14.48 16.08 11.57
CA LEU A 336 -15.38 16.29 10.44
C LEU A 336 -16.80 16.44 10.98
N ALA A 337 -17.21 17.68 11.17
CA ALA A 337 -18.55 18.09 11.59
C ALA A 337 -19.45 18.39 10.38
N THR A 338 -19.49 17.42 9.46
CA THR A 338 -20.26 17.44 8.21
C THR A 338 -20.82 16.05 7.97
N ASN A 339 -21.91 15.94 7.22
CA ASN A 339 -22.37 14.64 6.75
C ASN A 339 -21.40 14.12 5.68
N LEU A 340 -21.21 12.80 5.63
CA LEU A 340 -20.40 12.12 4.62
C LEU A 340 -21.31 11.21 3.78
N LYS A 341 -21.15 11.25 2.47
CA LYS A 341 -21.94 10.42 1.55
C LYS A 341 -21.04 9.78 0.50
N PHE A 342 -21.05 8.44 0.43
CA PHE A 342 -20.22 7.68 -0.50
C PHE A 342 -21.05 7.17 -1.68
N GLY A 343 -20.73 7.72 -2.86
CA GLY A 343 -21.54 7.65 -4.06
C GLY A 343 -22.70 8.64 -4.08
N THR A 344 -23.20 8.95 -5.27
CA THR A 344 -24.25 9.97 -5.48
C THR A 344 -25.53 9.72 -4.69
N SER A 345 -25.80 8.48 -4.28
CA SER A 345 -26.95 8.10 -3.44
C SER A 345 -26.57 7.47 -2.10
N GLY A 346 -25.29 7.50 -1.69
CA GLY A 346 -24.84 6.78 -0.48
C GLY A 346 -24.86 5.26 -0.66
N ASN A 347 -24.79 4.78 -1.89
CA ASN A 347 -24.96 3.38 -2.27
C ASN A 347 -23.62 2.64 -2.49
N LYS A 348 -22.50 3.27 -2.13
CA LYS A 348 -21.16 2.72 -2.34
C LYS A 348 -20.42 2.51 -1.02
N GLU A 349 -19.39 1.68 -1.09
CA GLU A 349 -18.48 1.45 0.02
C GLU A 349 -17.75 2.77 0.37
N GLY A 350 -17.84 3.17 1.63
CA GLY A 350 -17.07 4.29 2.16
C GLY A 350 -15.69 3.86 2.59
N ILE A 351 -14.68 4.23 1.79
CA ILE A 351 -13.27 3.98 2.08
C ILE A 351 -12.72 5.14 2.91
N ILE A 352 -12.33 4.85 4.16
CA ILE A 352 -11.77 5.83 5.09
C ILE A 352 -10.43 5.32 5.60
N TYR A 353 -9.35 5.96 5.18
CA TYR A 353 -8.02 5.71 5.74
C TYR A 353 -7.74 6.69 6.87
N PHE A 354 -7.26 6.19 8.01
CA PHE A 354 -6.84 7.04 9.12
C PHE A 354 -5.42 6.68 9.56
N GLN A 355 -4.50 7.63 9.40
CA GLN A 355 -3.15 7.41 9.90
C GLN A 355 -3.10 7.58 11.42
N ASN A 356 -2.63 6.53 12.10
CA ASN A 356 -2.15 6.62 13.47
C ASN A 356 -0.66 6.28 13.51
N PRO A 357 0.25 7.25 13.32
CA PRO A 357 1.68 6.99 13.46
C PRO A 357 1.93 6.60 14.92
N GLY A 358 2.38 5.36 15.14
CA GLY A 358 2.53 4.80 16.49
C GLY A 358 3.32 5.73 17.41
N GLY A 359 2.87 5.85 18.66
CA GLY A 359 3.52 6.67 19.70
C GLY A 359 2.73 7.88 20.19
N THR A 360 1.64 8.27 19.53
CA THR A 360 0.71 9.28 20.05
C THR A 360 -0.73 8.86 19.73
N ASN A 361 -1.62 8.87 20.72
CA ASN A 361 -3.04 8.60 20.48
C ASN A 361 -3.62 9.73 19.65
N ARG A 362 -3.84 9.47 18.36
CA ARG A 362 -4.49 10.38 17.43
C ARG A 362 -5.95 9.99 17.26
N THR A 363 -6.81 11.00 17.18
CA THR A 363 -8.25 10.78 17.02
C THR A 363 -8.74 11.40 15.71
N ALA A 364 -9.61 10.68 15.02
CA ALA A 364 -10.48 11.23 13.98
C ALA A 364 -11.93 11.14 14.46
N THR A 365 -12.60 12.28 14.53
CA THR A 365 -14.01 12.37 14.93
C THR A 365 -14.83 12.72 13.71
N ILE A 366 -15.84 11.91 13.40
CA ILE A 366 -16.87 12.24 12.41
C ILE A 366 -18.17 12.39 13.22
N SER A 367 -18.74 13.59 13.22
CA SER A 367 -19.92 13.91 14.05
C SER A 367 -21.20 14.17 13.25
N GLY A 368 -21.14 14.09 11.92
CA GLY A 368 -22.32 14.06 11.04
C GLY A 368 -22.71 12.64 10.64
N ASP A 369 -23.79 12.54 9.87
CA ASP A 369 -24.29 11.26 9.36
C ASP A 369 -23.35 10.70 8.28
N ILE A 370 -23.21 9.36 8.25
CA ILE A 370 -22.49 8.65 7.18
C ILE A 370 -23.48 7.83 6.37
N SER A 371 -23.61 8.15 5.08
CA SER A 371 -24.42 7.42 4.10
C SER A 371 -23.53 6.62 3.15
N ALA A 372 -23.52 5.30 3.29
CA ALA A 372 -22.74 4.35 2.48
C ALA A 372 -23.44 2.98 2.46
N SER A 373 -23.15 2.15 1.44
CA SER A 373 -23.62 0.75 1.44
C SER A 373 -22.87 -0.11 2.46
N SER A 374 -21.62 0.24 2.72
CA SER A 374 -20.71 -0.38 3.68
C SER A 374 -19.61 0.64 4.04
N ILE A 375 -18.91 0.41 5.14
CA ILE A 375 -17.78 1.25 5.54
C ILE A 375 -16.55 0.37 5.73
N THR A 376 -15.44 0.78 5.12
CA THR A 376 -14.12 0.17 5.29
C THR A 376 -13.19 1.21 5.86
N LYS A 377 -12.79 0.97 7.11
CA LYS A 377 -11.78 1.76 7.82
C LYS A 377 -10.51 0.93 7.96
N PHE A 378 -9.35 1.53 7.69
CA PHE A 378 -8.06 0.86 7.77
C PHE A 378 -6.92 1.84 8.06
#